data_AF-A0A8T2QV57-F1
#
_entry.id   AF-A0A8T2QV57-F1
#
_cell.length_a   1.000
_cell.length_b   1.000
_cell.length_c   1.000
_cell.angle_alpha   90.00
_cell.angle_beta   90.00
_cell.angle_gamma   90.00
#
_symmetry.space_group_name_H-M   'P 1'
#
loop_
_entity.id
_entity.type
_entity.pdbx_description
1 polymer ?
#
loop_
_entity_poly.entity_id
_entity_poly.type
_entity_poly.pdbx_seq_one_letter_code
_entity_poly.pdbx_strand_id
1 'polypeptide(L)'
;MRAGICDMVAVARLINATLVIPQLDKRSFWKDSSTFSDVFDEEYFIKSLEKDIPIVRKLPKELSTALKAHKNFRSWSSAAYYQEEITRLWDDYKVIHAAKSDSRLANNDLPSDIQKLRCRVHYDALRFAPSIEAFGRNLLERMRSKGPFIALHLRYEKDMLAFSGCSHGLSSMQMEELTRIRESTSHWRVKLIDPKEQRLKGLCPLTPKEVGIFLEALGYPSTTRIYIAAGEIYGGNYSMAALQARFPNLLNKELLASPYELAPFRRYASQLAALDYIVSVNSDVFVPSYSGNMARAVEGHRRFLGHWKTISPDRSGLVALFDKLDEGLLEEGPAFSSIVVQLHKRRLGAPRRRRGPLPGTKGRERARSEEAFYTNPLPDCLCQRQTVQSRNDKKSSSLLIATSDA
;
A
#
# COMPACT_ATOMS: atom_id res chain seq x y z
N MET A 1 3.73 4.78 5.98
CA MET A 1 5.13 5.09 5.59
C MET A 1 5.21 5.67 4.17
N ARG A 2 5.27 4.87 3.09
CA ARG A 2 5.49 5.38 1.71
C ARG A 2 4.46 6.45 1.28
N ALA A 3 3.17 6.15 1.41
CA ALA A 3 2.08 7.07 1.07
C ALA A 3 2.15 8.40 1.86
N GLY A 4 2.38 8.33 3.17
CA GLY A 4 2.54 9.53 4.01
C GLY A 4 3.74 10.39 3.61
N ILE A 5 4.88 9.78 3.27
CA ILE A 5 6.05 10.52 2.78
C ILE A 5 5.73 11.23 1.45
N CYS A 6 5.08 10.52 0.53
CA CYS A 6 4.68 11.09 -0.76
C CYS A 6 3.71 12.27 -0.59
N ASP A 7 2.74 12.13 0.31
CA ASP A 7 1.79 13.20 0.62
C ASP A 7 2.51 14.41 1.24
N MET A 8 3.53 14.20 2.10
CA MET A 8 4.28 15.31 2.71
C MET A 8 5.20 16.03 1.72
N VAL A 9 5.76 15.34 0.72
CA VAL A 9 6.46 16.00 -0.39
C VAL A 9 5.50 16.91 -1.18
N ALA A 10 4.30 16.40 -1.50
CA ALA A 10 3.27 17.18 -2.17
C ALA A 10 2.78 18.37 -1.34
N VAL A 11 2.60 18.20 -0.03
CA VAL A 11 2.23 19.28 0.88
C VAL A 11 3.35 20.33 0.96
N ALA A 12 4.62 19.91 1.07
CA ALA A 12 5.75 20.83 1.05
C ALA A 12 5.78 21.67 -0.23
N ARG A 13 5.47 21.06 -1.39
CA ARG A 13 5.32 21.78 -2.66
C ARG A 13 4.15 22.78 -2.63
N LEU A 14 2.99 22.37 -2.12
CA LEU A 14 1.78 23.21 -2.06
C LEU A 14 1.96 24.48 -1.21
N ILE A 15 2.76 24.40 -0.14
CA ILE A 15 2.98 25.52 0.81
C ILE A 15 4.37 26.15 0.68
N ASN A 16 5.10 25.82 -0.39
CA ASN A 16 6.46 26.30 -0.67
C ASN A 16 7.44 26.13 0.50
N ALA A 17 7.45 24.95 1.12
CA ALA A 17 8.28 24.65 2.27
C ALA A 17 9.50 23.78 1.92
N THR A 18 10.57 23.94 2.70
CA THR A 18 11.68 23.00 2.77
C THR A 18 11.28 21.78 3.57
N LEU A 19 11.44 20.59 2.99
CA LEU A 19 11.21 19.33 3.67
C LEU A 19 12.47 18.90 4.43
N VAL A 20 12.33 18.64 5.73
CA VAL A 20 13.34 17.88 6.48
C VAL A 20 13.08 16.40 6.25
N ILE A 21 14.13 15.59 6.05
CA ILE A 21 13.99 14.14 5.86
C ILE A 21 13.02 13.54 6.90
N PRO A 22 11.97 12.81 6.47
CA PRO A 22 10.94 12.32 7.36
C PRO A 22 11.48 11.39 8.45
N GLN A 23 10.94 11.53 9.66
CA GLN A 23 11.19 10.58 10.74
C GLN A 23 10.20 9.42 10.64
N LEU A 24 10.72 8.19 10.72
CA LEU A 24 9.88 6.98 10.73
C LEU A 24 9.35 6.72 12.15
N ASP A 25 8.13 6.21 12.25
CA ASP A 25 7.47 5.95 13.54
C ASP A 25 8.08 4.74 14.26
N LYS A 26 8.75 5.02 15.38
CA LYS A 26 9.38 4.00 16.25
C LYS A 26 8.46 3.52 17.38
N ARG A 27 7.28 4.13 17.55
CA ARG A 27 6.36 3.88 18.68
C ARG A 27 5.14 3.04 18.28
N SER A 28 5.07 2.60 17.02
CA SER A 28 4.01 1.72 16.51
C SER A 28 4.09 0.31 17.09
N PHE A 29 3.09 -0.53 16.78
CA PHE A 29 3.02 -1.94 17.17
C PHE A 29 4.31 -2.72 16.87
N TRP A 30 4.97 -2.41 15.76
CA TRP A 30 6.16 -3.10 15.26
C TRP A 30 7.47 -2.70 15.95
N LYS A 31 7.47 -1.60 16.72
CA LYS A 31 8.63 -1.08 17.50
C LYS A 31 9.95 -1.05 16.71
N ASP A 32 9.87 -0.73 15.42
CA ASP A 32 11.01 -0.69 14.53
C ASP A 32 11.88 0.55 14.80
N SER A 33 13.20 0.38 14.86
CA SER A 33 14.14 1.47 15.14
C SER A 33 14.77 2.09 13.89
N SER A 34 14.45 1.58 12.69
CA SER A 34 14.95 2.06 11.40
C SER A 34 14.73 3.56 11.22
N THR A 35 15.71 4.19 10.61
CA THR A 35 15.67 5.57 10.12
C THR A 35 15.28 5.59 8.64
N PHE A 36 15.11 6.79 8.08
CA PHE A 36 14.78 6.94 6.65
C PHE A 36 15.82 6.26 5.76
N SER A 37 17.11 6.51 6.01
CA SER A 37 18.23 5.96 5.24
C SER A 37 18.42 4.45 5.41
N ASP A 38 17.92 3.86 6.50
CA ASP A 38 17.96 2.40 6.70
C ASP A 38 16.96 1.68 5.80
N VAL A 39 15.92 2.37 5.31
CA VAL A 39 14.84 1.79 4.49
C VAL A 39 14.90 2.30 3.05
N PHE A 40 15.15 3.58 2.85
CA PHE A 40 15.13 4.24 1.54
C PHE A 40 16.50 4.82 1.19
N ASP A 41 16.78 4.91 -0.11
CA ASP A 41 17.96 5.61 -0.61
C ASP A 41 17.79 7.13 -0.42
N GLU A 42 18.32 7.66 0.69
CA GLU A 42 18.21 9.08 1.06
C GLU A 42 18.86 10.00 0.03
N GLU A 43 20.01 9.62 -0.51
CA GLU A 43 20.73 10.43 -1.49
C GLU A 43 19.95 10.51 -2.80
N TYR A 44 19.48 9.36 -3.30
CA TYR A 44 18.65 9.31 -4.49
C TYR A 44 17.35 10.09 -4.30
N PHE A 45 16.70 9.97 -3.13
CA PHE A 45 15.47 10.69 -2.81
C PHE A 45 15.65 12.22 -2.89
N ILE A 46 16.72 12.74 -2.30
CA ILE A 46 17.02 14.19 -2.32
C ILE A 46 17.34 14.65 -3.74
N LYS A 47 18.23 13.93 -4.43
CA LYS A 47 18.66 14.29 -5.79
C LYS A 47 17.51 14.25 -6.79
N SER A 48 16.62 13.26 -6.69
CA SER A 48 15.49 13.09 -7.62
C SER A 48 14.41 14.16 -7.49
N LEU A 49 14.39 14.90 -6.38
CA LEU A 49 13.37 15.89 -6.05
C LEU A 49 13.92 17.32 -5.93
N GLU A 50 15.21 17.52 -6.22
CA GLU A 50 15.91 18.81 -6.05
C GLU A 50 15.28 19.97 -6.83
N LYS A 51 14.63 19.66 -7.96
CA LYS A 51 13.94 20.64 -8.83
C LYS A 51 12.49 20.89 -8.42
N ASP A 52 11.97 20.11 -7.49
CA ASP A 52 10.57 20.16 -7.07
C ASP A 52 10.40 20.84 -5.72
N ILE A 53 11.18 20.42 -4.74
CA ILE A 53 11.20 21.01 -3.40
C ILE A 53 12.63 20.99 -2.82
N PRO A 54 13.00 21.98 -2.00
CA PRO A 54 14.23 21.89 -1.22
C PRO A 54 14.07 20.82 -0.12
N ILE A 55 15.07 19.93 -0.01
CA ILE A 55 15.09 18.87 1.00
C ILE A 55 16.40 18.94 1.78
N VAL A 56 16.31 18.95 3.11
CA VAL A 56 17.47 18.96 4.01
C VAL A 56 17.46 17.73 4.91
N ARG A 57 18.64 17.21 5.23
CA ARG A 57 18.79 15.98 6.05
C ARG A 57 18.37 16.16 7.49
N LYS A 58 18.65 17.33 8.05
CA LYS A 58 18.37 17.67 9.44
C LYS A 58 17.87 19.09 9.50
N LEU A 59 17.12 19.39 10.56
CA LEU A 59 16.75 20.76 10.85
C LEU A 59 18.03 21.59 11.06
N PRO A 60 18.21 22.72 10.34
CA PRO A 60 19.35 23.61 10.53
C PRO A 60 19.50 24.02 12.00
N LYS A 61 20.74 24.15 12.49
CA LYS A 61 21.01 24.42 13.91
C LYS A 61 20.42 25.76 14.36
N GLU A 62 20.37 26.72 13.44
CA GLU A 62 19.81 28.06 13.59
C GLU A 62 18.30 28.01 13.89
N LEU A 63 17.62 26.94 13.45
CA LEU A 63 16.19 26.73 13.69
C LEU A 63 15.91 25.77 14.86
N SER A 64 16.94 25.31 15.57
CA SER A 64 16.78 24.36 16.67
C SER A 64 15.96 24.93 17.84
N THR A 65 16.13 26.22 18.13
CA THR A 65 15.43 26.99 19.18
C THR A 65 14.21 27.78 18.66
N ALA A 66 13.95 27.76 17.35
CA ALA A 66 12.84 28.48 16.76
C ALA A 66 11.47 27.93 17.21
N LEU A 67 10.44 28.78 17.18
CA LEU A 67 9.07 28.37 17.50
C LEU A 67 8.58 27.27 16.54
N LYS A 68 8.07 26.18 17.11
CA LYS A 68 7.63 24.98 16.39
C LYS A 68 6.13 24.76 16.58
N ALA A 69 5.41 24.59 15.49
CA ALA A 69 4.03 24.12 15.51
C ALA A 69 4.02 22.59 15.41
N HIS A 70 3.42 21.92 16.40
CA HIS A 70 3.16 20.49 16.32
C HIS A 70 1.73 20.26 15.84
N LYS A 71 1.54 19.72 14.63
CA LYS A 71 0.22 19.61 14.00
C LYS A 71 -0.10 18.18 13.57
N ASN A 72 -1.30 17.72 13.94
CA ASN A 72 -1.93 16.58 13.31
C ASN A 72 -2.85 17.13 12.20
N PHE A 73 -2.41 17.04 10.95
CA PHE A 73 -3.23 17.56 9.84
C PHE A 73 -4.58 16.85 9.77
N ARG A 74 -5.59 17.56 9.25
CA ARG A 74 -6.91 16.99 9.00
C ARG A 74 -6.79 15.88 7.93
N SER A 75 -7.49 14.77 8.12
CA SER A 75 -7.44 13.65 7.18
C SER A 75 -8.18 13.96 5.89
N TRP A 76 -7.63 13.52 4.76
CA TRP A 76 -8.14 13.73 3.40
C TRP A 76 -8.41 15.21 3.06
N SER A 77 -7.51 16.10 3.46
CA SER A 77 -7.63 17.54 3.20
C SER A 77 -7.34 17.92 1.75
N SER A 78 -8.04 18.94 1.26
CA SER A 78 -7.83 19.57 -0.05
C SER A 78 -6.55 20.39 -0.10
N ALA A 79 -6.16 20.82 -1.30
CA ALA A 79 -5.05 21.78 -1.47
C ALA A 79 -5.31 23.10 -0.72
N ALA A 80 -6.54 23.63 -0.77
CA ALA A 80 -6.94 24.86 -0.09
C ALA A 80 -6.68 24.82 1.43
N TYR A 81 -6.92 23.69 2.10
CA TYR A 81 -6.59 23.54 3.52
C TYR A 81 -5.11 23.83 3.80
N TYR A 82 -4.20 23.35 2.94
CA TYR A 82 -2.77 23.59 3.13
C TYR A 82 -2.38 25.01 2.76
N GLN A 83 -2.90 25.52 1.63
CA GLN A 83 -2.56 26.84 1.12
C GLN A 83 -3.15 27.98 1.95
N GLU A 84 -4.30 27.79 2.57
CA GLU A 84 -5.02 28.84 3.31
C GLU A 84 -4.90 28.70 4.83
N GLU A 85 -4.99 27.48 5.39
CA GLU A 85 -4.94 27.28 6.84
C GLU A 85 -3.53 26.96 7.34
N ILE A 86 -2.82 26.02 6.69
CA ILE A 86 -1.48 25.61 7.16
C ILE A 86 -0.43 26.68 6.87
N THR A 87 -0.54 27.38 5.75
CA THR A 87 0.40 28.45 5.36
C THR A 87 0.37 29.62 6.33
N ARG A 88 -0.78 29.93 6.96
CA ARG A 88 -0.86 30.97 8.02
C ARG A 88 0.01 30.66 9.24
N LEU A 89 0.39 29.41 9.46
CA LEU A 89 1.30 29.08 10.56
C LEU A 89 2.70 29.67 10.37
N TRP A 90 3.08 30.07 9.16
CA TRP A 90 4.37 30.71 8.91
C TRP A 90 4.49 32.11 9.54
N ASP A 91 3.35 32.74 9.87
CA ASP A 91 3.30 34.04 10.54
C ASP A 91 3.87 33.94 11.97
N ASP A 92 3.59 32.84 12.66
CA ASP A 92 3.96 32.62 14.07
C ASP A 92 5.10 31.61 14.27
N TYR A 93 5.29 30.68 13.32
CA TYR A 93 6.19 29.54 13.46
C TYR A 93 7.19 29.44 12.32
N LYS A 94 8.41 28.98 12.63
CA LYS A 94 9.44 28.71 11.61
C LYS A 94 9.57 27.23 11.25
N VAL A 95 8.99 26.36 12.07
CA VAL A 95 9.02 24.90 11.87
C VAL A 95 7.65 24.31 12.11
N ILE A 96 7.15 23.52 11.17
CA ILE A 96 5.92 22.73 11.33
C ILE A 96 6.30 21.25 11.42
N HIS A 97 6.05 20.63 12.56
CA HIS A 97 6.15 19.19 12.72
C HIS A 97 4.79 18.54 12.44
N ALA A 98 4.67 17.93 11.25
CA ALA A 98 3.49 17.20 10.82
C ALA A 98 3.48 15.77 11.38
N ALA A 99 2.73 15.54 12.46
CA ALA A 99 2.61 14.23 13.07
C ALA A 99 1.55 13.36 12.35
N LYS A 100 1.83 12.04 12.27
CA LYS A 100 0.93 11.01 11.70
C LYS A 100 0.47 11.33 10.27
N SER A 101 1.42 11.50 9.35
CA SER A 101 1.20 12.00 7.97
C SER A 101 0.42 11.07 7.03
N ASP A 102 0.08 9.84 7.43
CA ASP A 102 -0.71 8.94 6.57
C ASP A 102 -2.15 9.47 6.35
N SER A 103 -2.63 9.43 5.10
CA SER A 103 -3.99 9.80 4.68
C SER A 103 -4.40 11.24 5.03
N ARG A 104 -3.47 12.19 4.90
CA ARG A 104 -3.71 13.62 5.20
C ARG A 104 -4.05 14.45 3.97
N LEU A 105 -3.59 14.04 2.80
CA LEU A 105 -3.89 14.69 1.55
C LEU A 105 -5.04 13.96 0.84
N ALA A 106 -5.94 14.69 0.18
CA ALA A 106 -7.02 14.11 -0.60
C ALA A 106 -6.50 13.17 -1.70
N ASN A 107 -7.31 12.17 -2.08
CA ASN A 107 -6.92 11.26 -3.16
C ASN A 107 -7.05 11.96 -4.51
N ASN A 108 -8.15 12.68 -4.73
CA ASN A 108 -8.46 13.36 -5.98
C ASN A 108 -8.54 14.88 -5.79
N ASP A 109 -8.92 15.60 -6.84
CA ASP A 109 -9.18 17.04 -6.83
C ASP A 109 -7.98 17.90 -6.39
N LEU A 110 -6.76 17.43 -6.69
CA LEU A 110 -5.50 18.17 -6.53
C LEU A 110 -4.98 18.63 -7.91
N PRO A 111 -4.18 19.71 -7.97
CA PRO A 111 -3.52 20.14 -9.21
C PRO A 111 -2.74 19.00 -9.88
N SER A 112 -2.74 18.98 -11.22
CA SER A 112 -2.16 17.87 -12.00
C SER A 112 -0.66 17.69 -11.77
N ASP A 113 0.07 18.78 -11.63
CA ASP A 113 1.50 18.79 -11.30
C ASP A 113 1.77 18.18 -9.93
N ILE A 114 0.91 18.46 -8.94
CA ILE A 114 1.00 17.87 -7.60
C ILE A 114 0.72 16.37 -7.64
N GLN A 115 -0.29 15.91 -8.40
CA GLN A 115 -0.54 14.48 -8.55
C GLN A 115 0.62 13.76 -9.25
N LYS A 116 1.18 14.35 -10.30
CA LYS A 116 2.38 13.82 -10.99
C LYS A 116 3.60 13.77 -10.07
N LEU A 117 3.80 14.78 -9.22
CA LEU A 117 4.84 14.78 -8.20
C LEU A 117 4.63 13.60 -7.23
N ARG A 118 3.42 13.37 -6.72
CA ARG A 118 3.11 12.21 -5.86
C ARG A 118 3.43 10.89 -6.54
N CYS A 119 3.12 10.76 -7.83
CA CYS A 119 3.45 9.58 -8.63
C CYS A 119 4.95 9.34 -8.70
N ARG A 120 5.74 10.36 -9.09
CA ARG A 120 7.19 10.24 -9.20
C ARG A 120 7.81 9.96 -7.83
N VAL A 121 7.35 10.61 -6.76
CA VAL A 121 7.85 10.33 -5.41
C VAL A 121 7.57 8.88 -5.02
N HIS A 122 6.34 8.42 -5.23
CA HIS A 122 5.92 7.09 -4.83
C HIS A 122 6.58 6.01 -5.67
N TYR A 123 6.61 6.09 -6.99
CA TYR A 123 7.06 4.97 -7.83
C TYR A 123 8.51 5.07 -8.27
N ASP A 124 9.16 6.23 -8.16
CA ASP A 124 10.56 6.41 -8.55
C ASP A 124 11.45 6.91 -7.41
N ALA A 125 11.17 8.07 -6.79
CA ALA A 125 12.11 8.69 -5.84
C ALA A 125 12.27 7.91 -4.52
N LEU A 126 11.22 7.24 -4.04
CA LEU A 126 11.28 6.36 -2.87
C LEU A 126 11.73 4.95 -3.26
N ARG A 127 12.99 4.83 -3.70
CA ARG A 127 13.70 3.55 -3.85
C ARG A 127 14.17 3.04 -2.49
N PHE A 128 14.24 1.73 -2.32
CA PHE A 128 14.80 1.21 -1.07
C PHE A 128 16.30 1.43 -1.01
N ALA A 129 16.85 1.38 0.20
CA ALA A 129 18.29 1.49 0.42
C ALA A 129 19.05 0.43 -0.43
N PRO A 130 20.25 0.74 -0.94
CA PRO A 130 20.98 -0.15 -1.85
C PRO A 130 21.17 -1.59 -1.32
N SER A 131 21.37 -1.76 -0.01
CA SER A 131 21.49 -3.07 0.63
C SER A 131 20.19 -3.90 0.55
N ILE A 132 19.03 -3.26 0.71
CA ILE A 132 17.71 -3.88 0.59
C ILE A 132 17.43 -4.22 -0.87
N GLU A 133 17.70 -3.31 -1.81
CA GLU A 133 17.52 -3.56 -3.25
C GLU A 133 18.38 -4.73 -3.72
N ALA A 134 19.65 -4.77 -3.32
CA ALA A 134 20.56 -5.86 -3.67
C ALA A 134 20.06 -7.20 -3.12
N PHE A 135 19.69 -7.26 -1.85
CA PHE A 135 19.23 -8.51 -1.25
C PHE A 135 17.85 -8.94 -1.75
N GLY A 136 16.91 -8.01 -1.93
CA GLY A 136 15.61 -8.29 -2.52
C GLY A 136 15.72 -8.85 -3.95
N ARG A 137 16.69 -8.36 -4.73
CA ARG A 137 17.01 -8.92 -6.05
C ARG A 137 17.54 -10.35 -5.96
N ASN A 138 18.42 -10.65 -5.00
CA ASN A 138 18.92 -12.02 -4.79
C ASN A 138 17.76 -12.99 -4.45
N LEU A 139 16.83 -12.58 -3.58
CA LEU A 139 15.65 -13.38 -3.25
C LEU A 139 14.77 -13.62 -4.49
N LEU A 140 14.56 -12.56 -5.29
CA LEU A 140 13.80 -12.64 -6.53
C LEU A 140 14.46 -13.58 -7.55
N GLU A 141 15.78 -13.51 -7.73
CA GLU A 141 16.53 -14.38 -8.62
C GLU A 141 16.45 -15.84 -8.18
N ARG A 142 16.57 -16.13 -6.88
CA ARG A 142 16.37 -17.48 -6.33
C ARG A 142 14.97 -18.00 -6.64
N MET A 143 13.95 -17.17 -6.49
CA MET A 143 12.59 -17.51 -6.90
C MET A 143 12.52 -17.79 -8.40
N ARG A 144 12.92 -16.84 -9.26
CA ARG A 144 12.82 -16.99 -10.73
C ARG A 144 13.64 -18.15 -11.30
N SER A 145 14.76 -18.50 -10.68
CA SER A 145 15.66 -19.58 -11.15
C SER A 145 14.99 -20.96 -11.24
N LYS A 146 13.86 -21.18 -10.54
CA LYS A 146 13.09 -22.44 -10.64
C LYS A 146 11.71 -22.24 -11.28
N GLY A 147 11.53 -21.19 -12.08
CA GLY A 147 10.30 -20.92 -12.82
C GLY A 147 9.38 -19.86 -12.19
N PRO A 148 8.20 -19.64 -12.80
CA PRO A 148 7.25 -18.60 -12.39
C PRO A 148 6.66 -18.87 -11.00
N PHE A 149 6.24 -17.82 -10.31
CA PHE A 149 5.73 -17.92 -8.95
C PHE A 149 4.66 -16.88 -8.61
N ILE A 150 3.87 -17.20 -7.60
CA ILE A 150 2.91 -16.27 -6.99
C ILE A 150 3.59 -15.61 -5.80
N ALA A 151 3.52 -14.28 -5.68
CA ALA A 151 3.72 -13.61 -4.41
C ALA A 151 2.37 -13.45 -3.72
N LEU A 152 2.20 -14.16 -2.59
CA LEU A 152 1.02 -14.13 -1.76
C LEU A 152 1.29 -13.20 -0.57
N HIS A 153 0.66 -12.03 -0.54
CA HIS A 153 0.67 -11.16 0.62
C HIS A 153 -0.37 -11.64 1.64
N LEU A 154 0.07 -12.50 2.55
CA LEU A 154 -0.77 -13.19 3.53
C LEU A 154 -0.87 -12.37 4.82
N ARG A 155 -1.84 -11.46 4.89
CA ARG A 155 -2.04 -10.54 6.02
C ARG A 155 -2.85 -11.19 7.16
N TYR A 156 -2.43 -12.39 7.58
CA TYR A 156 -3.02 -13.15 8.69
C TYR A 156 -2.18 -13.01 9.96
N GLU A 157 -1.83 -11.77 10.30
CA GLU A 157 -0.94 -11.43 11.41
C GLU A 157 -1.77 -10.97 12.62
N LYS A 158 -1.21 -11.17 13.82
CA LYS A 158 -1.90 -10.91 15.10
C LYS A 158 -2.46 -9.49 15.21
N ASP A 159 -1.69 -8.50 14.79
CA ASP A 159 -2.09 -7.09 14.83
C ASP A 159 -3.27 -6.82 13.90
N MET A 160 -3.27 -7.44 12.72
CA MET A 160 -4.34 -7.28 11.74
C MET A 160 -5.64 -7.88 12.26
N LEU A 161 -5.59 -9.12 12.77
CA LEU A 161 -6.77 -9.83 13.27
C LEU A 161 -7.36 -9.13 14.50
N ALA A 162 -6.52 -8.64 15.41
CA ALA A 162 -6.95 -7.83 16.54
C ALA A 162 -7.62 -6.53 16.06
N PHE A 163 -6.98 -5.78 15.15
CA PHE A 163 -7.48 -4.51 14.63
C PHE A 163 -8.82 -4.66 13.90
N SER A 164 -8.94 -5.65 13.01
CA SER A 164 -10.17 -5.87 12.24
C SER A 164 -11.25 -6.61 13.04
N GLY A 165 -10.91 -7.15 14.20
CA GLY A 165 -11.79 -7.96 15.03
C GLY A 165 -12.27 -9.23 14.35
N CYS A 166 -11.44 -9.79 13.47
CA CYS A 166 -11.79 -11.00 12.73
C CYS A 166 -11.38 -12.24 13.51
N SER A 167 -12.34 -13.12 13.78
CA SER A 167 -12.16 -14.28 14.66
C SER A 167 -12.66 -15.60 14.09
N HIS A 168 -13.06 -15.63 12.82
CA HIS A 168 -13.53 -16.86 12.18
C HIS A 168 -12.43 -17.94 12.19
N GLY A 169 -12.80 -19.15 12.61
CA GLY A 169 -11.87 -20.29 12.75
C GLY A 169 -10.91 -20.21 13.95
N LEU A 170 -11.08 -19.23 14.85
CA LEU A 170 -10.26 -19.12 16.07
C LEU A 170 -10.96 -19.72 17.29
N SER A 171 -10.19 -20.23 18.23
CA SER A 171 -10.71 -20.71 19.52
C SER A 171 -11.12 -19.54 20.44
N SER A 172 -11.96 -19.80 21.44
CA SER A 172 -12.38 -18.76 22.40
C SER A 172 -11.22 -18.05 23.07
N MET A 173 -10.14 -18.78 23.39
CA MET A 173 -8.93 -18.21 23.99
C MET A 173 -8.20 -17.26 23.04
N GLN A 174 -8.08 -17.63 21.77
CA GLN A 174 -7.49 -16.78 20.74
C GLN A 174 -8.32 -15.52 20.49
N MET A 175 -9.66 -15.66 20.47
CA MET A 175 -10.57 -14.52 20.31
C MET A 175 -10.43 -13.51 21.46
N GLU A 176 -10.32 -14.01 22.68
CA GLU A 176 -10.15 -13.17 23.87
C GLU A 176 -8.79 -12.44 23.84
N GLU A 177 -7.71 -13.14 23.49
CA GLU A 177 -6.38 -12.56 23.32
C GLU A 177 -6.40 -11.38 22.33
N LEU A 178 -6.95 -11.59 21.13
CA LEU A 178 -7.04 -10.56 20.10
C LEU A 178 -7.91 -9.38 20.54
N THR A 179 -8.96 -9.65 21.31
CA THR A 179 -9.83 -8.61 21.89
C THR A 179 -9.07 -7.76 22.90
N ARG A 180 -8.31 -8.37 23.81
CA ARG A 180 -7.45 -7.65 24.78
C ARG A 180 -6.41 -6.77 24.10
N ILE A 181 -5.79 -7.25 23.00
CA ILE A 181 -4.87 -6.45 22.20
C ILE A 181 -5.59 -5.23 21.61
N ARG A 182 -6.78 -5.43 21.02
CA ARG A 182 -7.58 -4.34 20.46
C ARG A 182 -7.94 -3.30 21.50
N GLU A 183 -8.38 -3.71 22.69
CA GLU A 183 -8.79 -2.81 23.78
C GLU A 183 -7.61 -2.02 24.34
N SER A 184 -6.49 -2.69 24.63
CA SER A 184 -5.28 -2.05 25.20
C SER A 184 -4.56 -1.10 24.24
N THR A 185 -4.80 -1.22 22.92
CA THR A 185 -4.13 -0.36 21.92
C THR A 185 -4.80 1.02 21.82
N SER A 186 -4.37 1.98 22.64
CA SER A 186 -5.01 3.30 22.82
C SER A 186 -5.33 4.10 21.54
N HIS A 187 -4.53 3.98 20.49
CA HIS A 187 -4.71 4.75 19.25
C HIS A 187 -5.70 4.12 18.25
N TRP A 188 -6.19 2.91 18.50
CA TRP A 188 -7.27 2.30 17.70
C TRP A 188 -8.62 2.76 18.23
N ARG A 189 -9.35 3.54 17.42
CA ARG A 189 -10.60 4.18 17.84
C ARG A 189 -11.78 3.22 17.98
N VAL A 190 -11.87 2.21 17.12
CA VAL A 190 -12.98 1.25 17.11
C VAL A 190 -12.58 0.05 17.96
N LYS A 191 -13.34 -0.21 19.03
CA LYS A 191 -13.09 -1.31 19.99
C LYS A 191 -14.14 -2.40 19.94
N LEU A 192 -15.40 -2.02 19.79
CA LEU A 192 -16.52 -2.93 19.63
C LEU A 192 -16.70 -3.23 18.14
N ILE A 193 -16.55 -4.49 17.78
CA ILE A 193 -16.58 -4.97 16.39
C ILE A 193 -17.35 -6.29 16.37
N ASP A 194 -18.34 -6.39 15.49
CA ASP A 194 -18.97 -7.67 15.17
C ASP A 194 -18.08 -8.44 14.16
N PRO A 195 -17.48 -9.57 14.56
CA PRO A 195 -16.61 -10.36 13.69
C PRO A 195 -17.33 -10.93 12.47
N LYS A 196 -18.60 -11.34 12.63
CA LYS A 196 -19.39 -11.94 11.54
C LYS A 196 -19.74 -10.88 10.51
N GLU A 197 -20.14 -9.70 10.96
CA GLU A 197 -20.45 -8.57 10.07
C GLU A 197 -19.21 -8.12 9.26
N GLN A 198 -18.05 -8.00 9.91
CA GLN A 198 -16.79 -7.67 9.21
C GLN A 198 -16.43 -8.71 8.16
N ARG A 199 -16.58 -9.99 8.49
CA ARG A 199 -16.32 -11.11 7.59
C ARG A 199 -17.24 -11.05 6.37
N LEU A 200 -18.55 -10.95 6.56
CA LEU A 200 -19.54 -10.87 5.47
C LEU A 200 -19.30 -9.67 4.54
N LYS A 201 -18.85 -8.54 5.10
CA LYS A 201 -18.47 -7.33 4.32
C LYS A 201 -17.12 -7.46 3.61
N GLY A 202 -16.41 -8.58 3.74
CA GLY A 202 -15.08 -8.78 3.14
C GLY A 202 -13.99 -7.90 3.77
N LEU A 203 -14.20 -7.45 5.01
CA LEU A 203 -13.29 -6.61 5.79
C LEU A 203 -12.33 -7.41 6.66
N CYS A 204 -12.42 -8.74 6.62
CA CYS A 204 -11.44 -9.66 7.19
C CYS A 204 -10.40 -10.10 6.16
N PRO A 205 -9.15 -10.36 6.59
CA PRO A 205 -8.21 -11.15 5.79
C PRO A 205 -8.79 -12.54 5.52
N LEU A 206 -8.51 -13.09 4.34
CA LEU A 206 -8.73 -14.52 4.12
C LEU A 206 -7.74 -15.32 4.99
N THR A 207 -8.22 -16.40 5.60
CA THR A 207 -7.40 -17.37 6.33
C THR A 207 -6.48 -18.13 5.36
N PRO A 208 -5.37 -18.75 5.82
CA PRO A 208 -4.54 -19.56 4.93
C PRO A 208 -5.30 -20.71 4.26
N LYS A 209 -6.25 -21.36 4.97
CA LYS A 209 -7.16 -22.39 4.40
C LYS A 209 -7.94 -21.83 3.22
N GLU A 210 -8.62 -20.71 3.41
CA GLU A 210 -9.43 -20.05 2.37
C GLU A 210 -8.61 -19.58 1.18
N VAL A 211 -7.39 -19.10 1.42
CA VAL A 211 -6.45 -18.74 0.34
C VAL A 211 -6.09 -19.98 -0.48
N GLY A 212 -5.84 -21.12 0.17
CA GLY A 212 -5.56 -22.38 -0.51
C GLY A 212 -6.70 -22.80 -1.44
N ILE A 213 -7.93 -22.84 -0.91
CA ILE A 213 -9.14 -23.15 -1.69
C ILE A 213 -9.30 -22.16 -2.85
N PHE A 214 -9.10 -20.86 -2.60
CA PHE A 214 -9.23 -19.83 -3.61
C PHE A 214 -8.23 -20.00 -4.77
N LEU A 215 -6.95 -20.24 -4.48
CA LEU A 215 -5.92 -20.40 -5.50
C LEU A 215 -6.15 -21.67 -6.34
N GLU A 216 -6.54 -22.77 -5.70
CA GLU A 216 -6.86 -24.02 -6.40
C GLU A 216 -8.09 -23.85 -7.31
N ALA A 217 -9.13 -23.17 -6.84
CA ALA A 217 -10.32 -22.85 -7.63
C ALA A 217 -10.07 -21.90 -8.81
N LEU A 218 -8.98 -21.13 -8.78
CA LEU A 218 -8.50 -20.35 -9.93
C LEU A 218 -7.72 -21.20 -10.95
N GLY A 219 -7.46 -22.48 -10.64
CA GLY A 219 -6.77 -23.42 -11.51
C GLY A 219 -5.25 -23.48 -11.31
N TYR A 220 -4.71 -22.95 -10.19
CA TYR A 220 -3.29 -23.13 -9.89
C TYR A 220 -3.03 -24.55 -9.39
N PRO A 221 -2.11 -25.32 -10.03
CA PRO A 221 -1.79 -26.68 -9.60
C PRO A 221 -1.02 -26.68 -8.28
N SER A 222 -1.05 -27.79 -7.55
CA SER A 222 -0.34 -27.96 -6.27
C SER A 222 1.18 -27.70 -6.37
N THR A 223 1.77 -27.93 -7.54
CA THR A 223 3.19 -27.66 -7.81
C THR A 223 3.54 -26.16 -7.88
N THR A 224 2.54 -25.28 -7.89
CA THR A 224 2.73 -23.82 -7.92
C THR A 224 3.63 -23.35 -6.79
N ARG A 225 4.66 -22.58 -7.14
CA ARG A 225 5.59 -21.99 -6.19
C ARG A 225 5.01 -20.69 -5.66
N ILE A 226 4.95 -20.54 -4.34
CA ILE A 226 4.33 -19.38 -3.70
C ILE A 226 5.33 -18.76 -2.73
N TYR A 227 5.68 -17.49 -2.97
CA TYR A 227 6.39 -16.65 -2.03
C TYR A 227 5.39 -16.02 -1.04
N ILE A 228 5.53 -16.31 0.24
CA ILE A 228 4.73 -15.74 1.33
C ILE A 228 5.35 -14.41 1.77
N ALA A 229 4.70 -13.31 1.35
CA ALA A 229 5.01 -11.95 1.78
C ALA A 229 4.20 -11.61 3.04
N ALA A 230 4.74 -11.93 4.21
CA ALA A 230 4.10 -11.67 5.50
C ALA A 230 5.13 -11.54 6.63
N GLY A 231 4.73 -10.92 7.74
CA GLY A 231 5.38 -11.14 9.03
C GLY A 231 4.88 -12.44 9.69
N GLU A 232 4.79 -12.44 11.01
CA GLU A 232 4.44 -13.62 11.79
C GLU A 232 2.95 -14.00 11.61
N ILE A 233 2.71 -15.14 10.96
CA ILE A 233 1.36 -15.68 10.76
C ILE A 233 0.79 -16.13 12.12
N TYR A 234 -0.38 -15.61 12.47
CA TYR A 234 -1.06 -15.97 13.71
C TYR A 234 -1.44 -17.46 13.71
N GLY A 235 -1.03 -18.18 14.76
CA GLY A 235 -1.16 -19.63 14.86
C GLY A 235 -0.07 -20.43 14.12
N GLY A 236 0.88 -19.77 13.45
CA GLY A 236 2.06 -20.38 12.85
C GLY A 236 1.75 -21.56 11.94
N ASN A 237 2.47 -22.68 12.14
CA ASN A 237 2.35 -23.88 11.32
C ASN A 237 0.93 -24.48 11.34
N TYR A 238 0.20 -24.36 12.45
CA TYR A 238 -1.17 -24.88 12.54
C TYR A 238 -2.09 -24.16 11.54
N SER A 239 -2.06 -22.83 11.53
CA SER A 239 -2.84 -22.04 10.58
C SER A 239 -2.39 -22.26 9.13
N MET A 240 -1.10 -22.48 8.90
CA MET A 240 -0.52 -22.69 7.57
C MET A 240 -0.74 -24.10 7.01
N ALA A 241 -1.08 -25.08 7.84
CA ALA A 241 -1.13 -26.50 7.47
C ALA A 241 -2.04 -26.77 6.25
N ALA A 242 -3.24 -26.17 6.23
CA ALA A 242 -4.18 -26.36 5.12
C ALA A 242 -3.67 -25.75 3.80
N LEU A 243 -2.98 -24.62 3.85
CA LEU A 243 -2.38 -23.99 2.67
C LEU A 243 -1.20 -24.83 2.16
N GLN A 244 -0.33 -25.27 3.07
CA GLN A 244 0.85 -26.09 2.78
C GLN A 244 0.47 -27.46 2.20
N ALA A 245 -0.63 -28.06 2.65
CA ALA A 245 -1.13 -29.32 2.11
C ALA A 245 -1.55 -29.21 0.63
N ARG A 246 -2.15 -28.07 0.24
CA ARG A 246 -2.55 -27.80 -1.16
C ARG A 246 -1.37 -27.37 -2.03
N PHE A 247 -0.48 -26.56 -1.47
CA PHE A 247 0.68 -26.02 -2.17
C PHE A 247 1.96 -26.33 -1.38
N PRO A 248 2.61 -27.49 -1.60
CA PRO A 248 3.81 -27.85 -0.86
C PRO A 248 5.01 -26.90 -1.07
N ASN A 249 5.02 -26.12 -2.16
CA ASN A 249 6.13 -25.24 -2.52
C ASN A 249 5.97 -23.81 -1.96
N LEU A 250 5.65 -23.68 -0.67
CA LEU A 250 5.63 -22.39 0.03
C LEU A 250 7.05 -21.98 0.42
N LEU A 251 7.43 -20.78 0.02
CA LEU A 251 8.74 -20.18 0.29
C LEU A 251 8.54 -18.81 0.94
N ASN A 252 9.50 -18.36 1.72
CA ASN A 252 9.55 -17.01 2.26
C ASN A 252 11.03 -16.58 2.30
N LYS A 253 11.27 -15.32 2.68
CA LYS A 253 12.63 -14.78 2.84
C LYS A 253 13.49 -15.62 3.80
N GLU A 254 12.92 -16.19 4.86
CA GLU A 254 13.64 -17.04 5.82
C GLU A 254 14.11 -18.38 5.23
N LEU A 255 13.34 -18.96 4.31
CA LEU A 255 13.68 -20.21 3.62
C LEU A 255 14.58 -19.98 2.40
N LEU A 256 14.49 -18.81 1.78
CA LEU A 256 15.28 -18.45 0.61
C LEU A 256 16.65 -17.90 0.95
N ALA A 257 16.84 -17.34 2.15
CA ALA A 257 18.08 -16.77 2.61
C ALA A 257 18.80 -17.68 3.59
N SER A 258 20.13 -17.64 3.59
CA SER A 258 20.88 -18.18 4.72
C SER A 258 20.64 -17.32 5.98
N PRO A 259 20.79 -17.88 7.19
CA PRO A 259 20.70 -17.10 8.43
C PRO A 259 21.66 -15.90 8.46
N TYR A 260 22.84 -16.00 7.83
CA TYR A 260 23.83 -14.94 7.75
C TYR A 260 23.39 -13.78 6.84
N GLU A 261 22.82 -14.09 5.68
CA GLU A 261 22.32 -13.06 4.75
C GLU A 261 21.13 -12.28 5.34
N LEU A 262 20.26 -12.96 6.09
CA LEU A 262 19.07 -12.34 6.68
C LEU A 262 19.36 -11.60 8.00
N ALA A 263 20.46 -11.94 8.69
CA ALA A 263 20.79 -11.40 10.01
C ALA A 263 20.76 -9.86 10.09
N PRO A 264 21.27 -9.09 9.10
CA PRO A 264 21.23 -7.63 9.14
C PRO A 264 19.82 -7.04 9.17
N PHE A 265 18.83 -7.75 8.60
CA PHE A 265 17.46 -7.26 8.41
C PHE A 265 16.49 -7.78 9.49
N ARG A 266 16.83 -8.90 10.14
CA ARG A 266 15.90 -9.70 10.98
C ARG A 266 15.20 -8.94 12.10
N ARG A 267 15.82 -7.86 12.62
CA ARG A 267 15.29 -7.04 13.72
C ARG A 267 14.50 -5.81 13.23
N TYR A 268 14.40 -5.60 11.93
CA TYR A 268 13.84 -4.41 11.32
C TYR A 268 12.66 -4.78 10.41
N ALA A 269 11.46 -4.80 10.99
CA ALA A 269 10.23 -5.18 10.30
C ALA A 269 9.99 -4.37 9.00
N SER A 270 10.38 -3.10 8.97
CA SER A 270 10.28 -2.19 7.82
C SER A 270 11.20 -2.61 6.69
N GLN A 271 12.41 -3.09 7.00
CA GLN A 271 13.35 -3.58 6.00
C GLN A 271 12.92 -4.96 5.47
N LEU A 272 12.43 -5.84 6.35
CA LEU A 272 11.84 -7.12 5.95
C LEU A 272 10.62 -6.93 5.04
N ALA A 273 9.73 -5.99 5.37
CA ALA A 273 8.59 -5.63 4.52
C ALA A 273 9.04 -5.02 3.18
N ALA A 274 10.18 -4.32 3.14
CA ALA A 274 10.75 -3.81 1.90
C ALA A 274 11.26 -4.94 0.99
N LEU A 275 11.89 -5.99 1.54
CA LEU A 275 12.25 -7.19 0.78
C LEU A 275 11.00 -7.87 0.20
N ASP A 276 9.97 -8.07 1.03
CA ASP A 276 8.70 -8.64 0.58
C ASP A 276 8.04 -7.78 -0.50
N TYR A 277 8.19 -6.45 -0.42
CA TYR A 277 7.68 -5.52 -1.42
C TYR A 277 8.38 -5.70 -2.77
N ILE A 278 9.72 -5.79 -2.78
CA ILE A 278 10.51 -6.00 -4.00
C ILE A 278 10.09 -7.30 -4.69
N VAL A 279 10.03 -8.41 -3.94
CA VAL A 279 9.63 -9.72 -4.49
C VAL A 279 8.19 -9.68 -4.99
N SER A 280 7.27 -9.03 -4.26
CA SER A 280 5.85 -8.94 -4.63
C SER A 280 5.57 -8.07 -5.85
N VAL A 281 6.28 -6.95 -5.99
CA VAL A 281 6.16 -6.11 -7.20
C VAL A 281 6.68 -6.87 -8.42
N ASN A 282 7.69 -7.71 -8.25
CA ASN A 282 8.38 -8.37 -9.36
C ASN A 282 7.95 -9.83 -9.64
N SER A 283 6.93 -10.35 -8.94
CA SER A 283 6.40 -11.69 -9.18
C SER A 283 5.54 -11.78 -10.46
N ASP A 284 5.35 -12.98 -10.99
CA ASP A 284 4.47 -13.22 -12.14
C ASP A 284 3.00 -12.93 -11.81
N VAL A 285 2.58 -13.34 -10.61
CA VAL A 285 1.25 -13.07 -10.07
C VAL A 285 1.37 -12.52 -8.65
N PHE A 286 0.62 -11.48 -8.34
CA PHE A 286 0.46 -10.98 -6.97
C PHE A 286 -0.96 -11.23 -6.47
N VAL A 287 -1.09 -11.77 -5.26
CA VAL A 287 -2.39 -12.04 -4.60
C VAL A 287 -2.33 -11.55 -3.16
N PRO A 288 -3.11 -10.52 -2.77
CA PRO A 288 -3.21 -10.10 -1.38
C PRO A 288 -4.42 -10.73 -0.69
N SER A 289 -4.21 -11.38 0.47
CA SER A 289 -5.33 -11.91 1.28
C SER A 289 -6.15 -10.81 1.95
N TYR A 290 -5.62 -9.57 2.02
CA TYR A 290 -6.27 -8.39 2.59
C TYR A 290 -5.82 -7.10 1.88
N SER A 291 -6.70 -6.09 1.78
CA SER A 291 -6.39 -4.80 1.14
C SER A 291 -5.78 -3.79 2.13
N GLY A 292 -4.64 -4.16 2.70
CA GLY A 292 -3.85 -3.30 3.59
C GLY A 292 -2.92 -2.33 2.86
N ASN A 293 -2.11 -1.58 3.61
CA ASN A 293 -1.20 -0.57 3.07
C ASN A 293 -0.19 -1.15 2.08
N MET A 294 0.46 -2.26 2.43
CA MET A 294 1.44 -2.91 1.56
C MET A 294 0.79 -3.45 0.28
N ALA A 295 -0.34 -4.16 0.41
CA ALA A 295 -1.10 -4.64 -0.75
C ALA A 295 -1.40 -3.49 -1.72
N ARG A 296 -1.99 -2.39 -1.24
CA ARG A 296 -2.30 -1.22 -2.08
C ARG A 296 -1.06 -0.64 -2.76
N ALA A 297 0.06 -0.51 -2.04
CA ALA A 297 1.30 0.01 -2.57
C ALA A 297 1.93 -0.92 -3.63
N VAL A 298 1.82 -2.24 -3.49
CA VAL A 298 2.28 -3.22 -4.48
C VAL A 298 1.35 -3.21 -5.69
N GLU A 299 0.03 -3.27 -5.48
CA GLU A 299 -0.93 -3.27 -6.59
C GLU A 299 -0.77 -2.02 -7.48
N GLY A 300 -0.60 -0.84 -6.86
CA GLY A 300 -0.40 0.39 -7.61
C GLY A 300 0.93 0.44 -8.34
N HIS A 301 1.99 -0.10 -7.77
CA HIS A 301 3.31 -0.12 -8.42
C HIS A 301 3.34 -1.12 -9.58
N ARG A 302 2.71 -2.29 -9.42
CA ARG A 302 2.51 -3.24 -10.52
C ARG A 302 1.66 -2.66 -11.66
N ARG A 303 0.66 -1.83 -11.34
CA ARG A 303 -0.09 -1.05 -12.34
C ARG A 303 0.82 -0.01 -13.02
N PHE A 304 1.65 0.68 -12.25
CA PHE A 304 2.58 1.69 -12.76
C PHE A 304 3.61 1.10 -13.74
N LEU A 305 4.15 -0.09 -13.46
CA LEU A 305 5.16 -0.77 -14.29
C LEU A 305 4.58 -1.52 -15.50
N GLY A 306 3.39 -1.16 -15.98
CA GLY A 306 2.76 -1.79 -17.14
C GLY A 306 1.75 -2.89 -16.81
N HIS A 307 1.03 -2.76 -15.70
CA HIS A 307 -0.13 -3.61 -15.36
C HIS A 307 0.15 -5.11 -15.23
N TRP A 308 1.09 -5.46 -14.35
CA TRP A 308 1.41 -6.86 -14.07
C TRP A 308 0.26 -7.58 -13.35
N LYS A 309 0.08 -8.88 -13.64
CA LYS A 309 -1.09 -9.66 -13.19
C LYS A 309 -1.23 -9.61 -11.67
N THR A 310 -2.38 -9.11 -11.22
CA THR A 310 -2.67 -8.93 -9.80
C THR A 310 -4.09 -9.41 -9.54
N ILE A 311 -4.26 -10.49 -8.80
CA ILE A 311 -5.59 -11.06 -8.53
C ILE A 311 -6.06 -10.52 -7.19
N SER A 312 -6.98 -9.55 -7.22
CA SER A 312 -7.55 -8.94 -6.02
C SER A 312 -8.79 -9.74 -5.56
N PRO A 313 -8.74 -10.48 -4.44
CA PRO A 313 -9.84 -11.35 -4.04
C PRO A 313 -11.15 -10.57 -3.80
N ASP A 314 -12.26 -11.14 -4.23
CA ASP A 314 -13.60 -10.70 -3.85
C ASP A 314 -14.00 -11.29 -2.51
N ARG A 315 -13.38 -10.78 -1.45
CA ARG A 315 -13.49 -11.38 -0.12
C ARG A 315 -14.93 -11.56 0.35
N SER A 316 -15.83 -10.60 0.11
CA SER A 316 -17.24 -10.75 0.48
C SER A 316 -17.92 -11.88 -0.29
N GLY A 317 -17.70 -11.97 -1.61
CA GLY A 317 -18.26 -13.06 -2.41
C GLY A 317 -17.62 -14.41 -2.09
N LEU A 318 -16.31 -14.46 -1.85
CA LEU A 318 -15.59 -15.66 -1.45
C LEU A 318 -16.04 -16.17 -0.08
N VAL A 319 -16.20 -15.29 0.91
CA VAL A 319 -16.75 -15.64 2.22
C VAL A 319 -18.12 -16.31 2.08
N ALA A 320 -19.03 -15.74 1.27
CA ALA A 320 -20.34 -16.35 1.05
C ALA A 320 -20.26 -17.74 0.38
N LEU A 321 -19.20 -18.01 -0.38
CA LEU A 321 -18.96 -19.34 -0.96
C LEU A 321 -18.34 -20.30 0.06
N PHE A 322 -17.37 -19.84 0.85
CA PHE A 322 -16.73 -20.65 1.89
C PHE A 322 -17.71 -21.04 2.99
N ASP A 323 -18.58 -20.13 3.42
CA ASP A 323 -19.60 -20.43 4.41
C ASP A 323 -20.55 -21.53 3.88
N LYS A 324 -20.90 -21.53 2.59
CA LYS A 324 -21.65 -22.63 1.96
C LYS A 324 -20.88 -23.95 1.88
N LEU A 325 -19.56 -23.92 1.70
CA LEU A 325 -18.73 -25.12 1.78
C LEU A 325 -18.74 -25.68 3.20
N ASP A 326 -18.57 -24.83 4.21
CA ASP A 326 -18.54 -25.25 5.62
C ASP A 326 -19.91 -25.78 6.08
N GLU A 327 -21.02 -25.26 5.53
CA GLU A 327 -22.39 -25.76 5.77
C GLU A 327 -22.75 -27.02 4.95
N GLY A 328 -21.88 -27.47 4.04
CA GLY A 328 -22.14 -28.61 3.15
C GLY A 328 -23.19 -28.33 2.05
N LEU A 329 -23.51 -27.06 1.81
CA LEU A 329 -24.44 -26.61 0.75
C LEU A 329 -23.75 -26.48 -0.62
N LEU A 330 -22.43 -26.56 -0.64
CA LEU A 330 -21.60 -26.52 -1.84
C LEU A 330 -20.39 -27.42 -1.61
N GLU A 331 -19.85 -27.99 -2.69
CA GLU A 331 -18.63 -28.78 -2.65
C GLU A 331 -17.54 -28.15 -3.52
N GLU A 332 -16.28 -28.38 -3.16
CA GLU A 332 -15.16 -28.01 -4.02
C GLU A 332 -15.20 -28.82 -5.32
N GLY A 333 -14.92 -28.19 -6.46
CA GLY A 333 -14.97 -28.85 -7.76
C GLY A 333 -15.15 -27.88 -8.93
N PRO A 334 -15.47 -28.39 -10.14
CA PRO A 334 -15.58 -27.57 -11.34
C PRO A 334 -16.65 -26.48 -11.24
N ALA A 335 -17.79 -26.76 -10.61
CA ALA A 335 -18.87 -25.79 -10.43
C ALA A 335 -18.44 -24.63 -9.51
N PHE A 336 -17.87 -24.94 -8.35
CA PHE A 336 -17.29 -23.95 -7.43
C PHE A 336 -16.21 -23.11 -8.11
N SER A 337 -15.29 -23.77 -8.81
CA SER A 337 -14.18 -23.12 -9.53
C SER A 337 -14.70 -22.16 -10.60
N SER A 338 -15.73 -22.54 -11.35
CA SER A 338 -16.38 -21.68 -12.35
C SER A 338 -16.95 -20.40 -11.72
N ILE A 339 -17.61 -20.51 -10.56
CA ILE A 339 -18.13 -19.35 -9.82
C ILE A 339 -16.98 -18.43 -9.38
N VAL A 340 -15.92 -19.00 -8.79
CA VAL A 340 -14.75 -18.25 -8.34
C VAL A 340 -14.06 -17.54 -9.51
N VAL A 341 -13.82 -18.22 -10.62
CA VAL A 341 -13.22 -17.64 -11.83
C VAL A 341 -14.09 -16.50 -12.37
N GLN A 342 -15.41 -16.69 -12.46
CA GLN A 342 -16.33 -15.67 -12.94
C GLN A 342 -16.34 -14.44 -12.04
N LEU A 343 -16.34 -14.63 -10.71
CA LEU A 343 -16.28 -13.56 -9.71
C LEU A 343 -15.00 -12.70 -9.84
N HIS A 344 -13.91 -13.30 -10.33
CA HIS A 344 -12.59 -12.65 -10.43
C HIS A 344 -12.18 -12.25 -11.86
N LYS A 345 -13.01 -12.49 -12.87
CA LYS A 345 -12.71 -12.21 -14.30
C LYS A 345 -12.23 -10.77 -14.56
N ARG A 346 -12.73 -9.79 -13.80
CA ARG A 346 -12.36 -8.35 -13.91
C ARG A 346 -11.47 -7.84 -12.77
N ARG A 347 -10.90 -8.74 -11.97
CA ARG A 347 -10.09 -8.42 -10.77
C ARG A 347 -8.63 -8.83 -10.94
N LEU A 348 -8.11 -8.75 -12.18
CA LEU A 348 -6.79 -9.26 -12.58
C LEU A 348 -5.70 -8.16 -12.73
N GLY A 349 -5.96 -6.95 -12.20
CA GLY A 349 -4.98 -5.85 -12.23
C GLY A 349 -4.97 -5.02 -13.52
N ALA A 350 -5.91 -5.28 -14.43
CA ALA A 350 -6.05 -4.58 -15.70
C ALA A 350 -6.13 -3.04 -15.52
N PRO A 351 -5.65 -2.27 -16.53
CA PRO A 351 -5.79 -0.82 -16.53
C PRO A 351 -7.24 -0.40 -16.37
N ARG A 352 -7.50 0.46 -15.38
CA ARG A 352 -8.80 1.08 -15.17
C ARG A 352 -8.62 2.42 -14.47
N ARG A 353 -9.57 3.33 -14.65
CA ARG A 353 -9.61 4.55 -13.85
C ARG A 353 -9.86 4.23 -12.38
N ARG A 354 -9.29 5.05 -11.50
CA ARG A 354 -9.58 5.01 -10.08
C ARG A 354 -11.07 5.24 -9.84
N ARG A 355 -11.65 4.48 -8.91
CA ARG A 355 -13.05 4.63 -8.53
C ARG A 355 -13.22 5.93 -7.73
N GLY A 356 -14.26 6.68 -8.10
CA GLY A 356 -14.70 7.84 -7.35
C GLY A 356 -15.28 7.45 -5.98
N PRO A 357 -15.79 8.43 -5.24
CA PRO A 357 -16.43 8.20 -3.95
C PRO A 357 -17.68 7.34 -4.09
N LEU A 358 -18.08 6.70 -3.00
CA LEU A 358 -19.33 5.94 -2.95
C LEU A 358 -20.53 6.88 -3.16
N PRO A 359 -21.54 6.47 -3.94
CA PRO A 359 -22.75 7.28 -4.15
C PRO A 359 -23.41 7.67 -2.81
N GLY A 360 -23.91 8.90 -2.73
CA GLY A 360 -24.60 9.43 -1.54
C GLY A 360 -23.68 9.98 -0.43
N THR A 361 -22.36 9.75 -0.52
CA THR A 361 -21.41 10.29 0.47
C THR A 361 -21.13 11.78 0.23
N LYS A 362 -20.98 12.55 1.33
CA LYS A 362 -20.68 13.99 1.30
C LYS A 362 -19.49 14.35 2.18
N GLY A 363 -18.91 15.54 1.96
CA GLY A 363 -17.84 16.09 2.79
C GLY A 363 -16.66 15.14 2.98
N ARG A 364 -16.24 14.91 4.23
CA ARG A 364 -15.10 14.05 4.56
C ARG A 364 -15.36 12.57 4.25
N GLU A 365 -16.61 12.11 4.36
CA GLU A 365 -16.97 10.73 4.04
C GLU A 365 -16.78 10.43 2.55
N ARG A 366 -17.11 11.41 1.69
CA ARG A 366 -16.82 11.36 0.26
C ARG A 366 -15.35 11.04 0.02
N ALA A 367 -14.45 11.89 0.51
CA ALA A 367 -13.00 11.72 0.31
C ALA A 367 -12.45 10.41 0.91
N ARG A 368 -13.01 9.96 2.04
CA ARG A 368 -12.64 8.68 2.67
C ARG A 368 -13.08 7.46 1.85
N SER A 369 -14.21 7.56 1.17
CA SER A 369 -14.80 6.46 0.39
C SER A 369 -14.16 6.30 -1.00
N GLU A 370 -13.38 7.28 -1.44
CA GLU A 370 -12.63 7.19 -2.68
C GLU A 370 -11.61 6.06 -2.63
N GLU A 371 -11.35 5.46 -3.79
CA GLU A 371 -10.21 4.57 -3.90
C GLU A 371 -8.91 5.35 -3.63
N ALA A 372 -8.01 4.76 -2.85
CA ALA A 372 -6.79 5.45 -2.43
C ALA A 372 -5.84 5.70 -3.61
N PHE A 373 -5.20 6.88 -3.63
CA PHE A 373 -4.39 7.37 -4.76
C PHE A 373 -3.34 6.35 -5.23
N TYR A 374 -2.50 5.89 -4.30
CA TYR A 374 -1.38 4.99 -4.59
C TYR A 374 -1.80 3.55 -4.91
N THR A 375 -3.09 3.20 -4.75
CA THR A 375 -3.60 1.88 -5.17
C THR A 375 -3.75 1.84 -6.68
N ASN A 376 -4.23 2.91 -7.31
CA ASN A 376 -4.44 2.95 -8.74
C ASN A 376 -3.90 4.26 -9.35
N PRO A 377 -2.76 4.21 -10.06
CA PRO A 377 -2.11 5.38 -10.62
C PRO A 377 -2.89 6.12 -11.71
N LEU A 378 -3.89 5.49 -12.34
CA LEU A 378 -4.67 6.12 -13.41
C LEU A 378 -5.75 7.06 -12.86
N PRO A 379 -5.90 8.28 -13.41
CA PRO A 379 -5.28 8.78 -14.66
C PRO A 379 -3.95 9.53 -14.49
N ASP A 380 -3.52 9.84 -13.28
CA ASP A 380 -2.51 10.88 -13.03
C ASP A 380 -1.06 10.46 -13.30
N CYS A 381 -0.70 9.21 -13.02
CA CYS A 381 0.69 8.75 -13.09
C CYS A 381 1.08 8.11 -14.42
N LEU A 382 0.11 7.78 -15.28
CA LEU A 382 0.36 7.13 -16.56
C LEU A 382 0.01 8.06 -17.70
N CYS A 383 0.90 8.15 -18.69
CA CYS A 383 0.63 8.92 -19.89
C CYS A 383 -0.65 8.43 -20.55
N GLN A 384 -1.62 9.33 -20.70
CA GLN A 384 -2.72 9.10 -21.62
C GLN A 384 -2.13 9.25 -23.02
N ARG A 385 -2.23 8.22 -23.86
CA ARG A 385 -2.11 8.45 -25.30
C ARG A 385 -3.19 9.46 -25.65
N GLN A 386 -2.79 10.70 -25.93
CA GLN A 386 -3.70 11.67 -26.51
C GLN A 386 -4.15 11.07 -27.84
N THR A 387 -5.39 10.59 -27.91
CA THR A 387 -6.10 10.68 -29.18
C THR A 387 -6.16 12.17 -29.46
N VAL A 388 -5.31 12.64 -30.37
CA VAL A 388 -5.39 13.97 -30.95
C VAL A 388 -6.75 14.02 -31.65
N GLN A 389 -7.80 14.36 -30.91
CA GLN A 389 -9.02 14.87 -31.50
C GLN A 389 -8.66 16.28 -31.93
N SER A 390 -8.41 16.44 -33.23
CA SER A 390 -8.35 17.72 -33.90
C SER A 390 -9.63 18.49 -33.57
N ARG A 391 -9.59 19.32 -32.54
CA ARG A 391 -10.60 20.35 -32.35
C ARG A 391 -10.26 21.43 -33.35
N ASN A 392 -11.14 21.59 -34.34
CA ASN A 392 -11.17 22.74 -35.22
C ASN A 392 -11.31 23.99 -34.36
N ASP A 393 -10.19 24.64 -34.09
CA ASP A 393 -10.16 25.97 -33.50
C ASP A 393 -10.72 26.97 -34.52
N LYS A 394 -11.93 27.46 -34.25
CA LYS A 394 -12.37 28.74 -34.82
C LYS A 394 -11.46 29.83 -34.26
N LYS A 395 -10.55 30.28 -35.13
CA LYS A 395 -9.72 31.48 -34.97
C LYS A 395 -10.54 32.64 -34.41
N SER A 396 -10.17 33.14 -33.23
CA SER A 396 -10.27 34.56 -32.92
C SER A 396 -8.84 35.09 -32.92
N SER A 397 -8.60 36.02 -33.83
CA SER A 397 -7.33 36.64 -34.17
C SER A 397 -6.85 37.60 -33.08
N SER A 398 -5.61 37.39 -32.62
CA SER A 398 -4.73 38.45 -32.12
C SER A 398 -3.31 38.12 -32.57
N LEU A 399 -2.83 38.78 -33.63
CA LEU A 399 -1.45 38.68 -34.10
C LEU A 399 -0.54 39.53 -33.20
N LEU A 400 0.64 39.00 -32.87
CA LEU A 400 1.77 39.77 -32.38
C LEU A 400 2.92 39.54 -33.38
N ILE A 401 3.19 40.57 -34.18
CA ILE A 401 4.29 40.63 -35.16
C ILE A 401 5.48 41.24 -34.42
N ALA A 402 6.64 40.58 -34.50
CA ALA A 402 7.92 41.18 -34.17
C ALA A 402 8.85 40.99 -35.36
N THR A 403 9.21 42.11 -35.99
CA THR A 403 10.32 42.23 -36.96
C THR A 403 10.80 43.66 -36.98
N SER A 404 12.12 43.81 -37.00
CA SER A 404 12.94 44.84 -37.65
C SER A 404 14.16 45.14 -36.77
N ASP A 405 15.39 45.35 -37.21
CA ASP A 405 16.25 45.11 -38.41
C ASP A 405 17.63 45.63 -37.88
N ALA A 406 18.83 45.20 -38.27
CA ALA A 406 19.37 44.53 -39.44
C ALA A 406 20.51 43.57 -39.03
#